data_AF-A0A932KFQ7-F1
#
_entry.id   AF-A0A932KFQ7-F1
#
_cell.length_a   1.000
_cell.length_b   1.000
_cell.length_c   1.000
_cell.angle_alpha   90.00
_cell.angle_beta   90.00
_cell.angle_gamma   90.00
#
_symmetry.space_group_name_H-M   'P 1'
#
loop_
_entity.id
_entity.type
_entity.pdbx_description
1 polymer ?
#
loop_
_entity_poly.entity_id
_entity_poly.type
_entity_poly.pdbx_seq_one_letter_code
_entity_poly.pdbx_strand_id
1 'polypeptide(L)'
;MSISPQAPPAGAAPVIPTGQELFDVIMGQIEPELTTEGVKTLDQKYQNETAEGLMERKKRYDLAFERYDQAYEGYVGTLQAQMQRYRKHSFNQAEMEDRQSEGNFLDRIHTAMFKAA
;
A
#
# COMPACT_ATOMS: atom_id res chain seq x y z
N MET A 1 -0.63 14.24 -9.52
CA MET A 1 -0.33 12.85 -9.95
C MET A 1 -0.67 11.95 -8.78
N SER A 2 -1.58 10.99 -8.96
CA SER A 2 -2.04 10.10 -7.88
C SER A 2 -0.97 9.09 -7.52
N ILE A 3 -0.42 9.16 -6.30
CA ILE A 3 0.35 8.08 -5.67
C ILE A 3 -0.62 6.99 -5.21
N SER A 4 -1.21 6.31 -6.19
CA SER A 4 -1.94 5.07 -5.93
C SER A 4 -0.93 3.93 -5.90
N PRO A 5 -0.94 3.05 -4.88
CA PRO A 5 -0.14 1.84 -4.92
C PRO A 5 -0.46 1.09 -6.21
N GLN A 6 0.56 0.88 -7.05
CA GLN A 6 0.41 0.20 -8.32
C GLN A 6 -0.13 -1.21 -8.03
N ALA A 7 -1.30 -1.53 -8.60
CA ALA A 7 -1.91 -2.82 -8.36
C ALA A 7 -0.96 -3.93 -8.82
N PRO A 8 -0.67 -4.94 -7.98
CA PRO A 8 0.15 -6.06 -8.40
C PRO A 8 -0.51 -6.82 -9.57
N PRO A 9 0.28 -7.45 -10.45
CA PRO A 9 -0.25 -8.34 -11.48
C PRO A 9 -1.06 -9.48 -10.83
N ALA A 10 -2.06 -10.00 -11.56
CA ALA A 10 -2.95 -11.04 -11.06
C ALA A 10 -2.15 -12.22 -10.47
N GLY A 11 -2.29 -12.44 -9.16
CA GLY A 11 -1.63 -13.52 -8.42
C GLY A 11 -0.40 -13.14 -7.58
N ALA A 12 0.18 -11.95 -7.74
CA ALA A 12 1.29 -11.51 -6.88
C ALA A 12 0.78 -10.91 -5.56
N ALA A 13 1.38 -11.31 -4.44
CA ALA A 13 1.08 -10.75 -3.13
C ALA A 13 1.44 -9.25 -3.09
N PRO A 14 0.59 -8.39 -2.52
CA PRO A 14 0.90 -6.97 -2.38
C PRO A 14 2.13 -6.79 -1.48
N VAL A 15 3.11 -6.01 -1.95
CA VAL A 15 4.28 -5.61 -1.15
C VAL A 15 3.88 -4.44 -0.26
N ILE A 16 4.00 -4.61 1.05
CA ILE A 16 3.71 -3.55 2.02
C ILE A 16 5.03 -2.78 2.28
N PRO A 17 5.09 -1.46 1.99
CA PRO A 17 6.27 -0.67 2.30
C PRO A 17 6.50 -0.57 3.80
N THR A 18 7.74 -0.37 4.20
CA THR A 18 8.07 -0.05 5.60
C THR A 18 7.49 1.30 6.00
N GLY A 19 7.34 1.53 7.32
CA GLY A 19 6.85 2.81 7.83
C GLY A 19 7.71 4.00 7.40
N GLN A 20 9.03 3.81 7.34
CA GLN A 20 9.96 4.84 6.87
C GLN A 20 9.79 5.13 5.38
N GLU A 21 9.73 4.11 4.52
CA GLU A 21 9.53 4.32 3.07
C GLU A 21 8.21 5.03 2.79
N LEU A 22 7.13 4.62 3.48
CA LEU A 22 5.84 5.27 3.33
C LEU A 22 5.89 6.73 3.78
N PHE A 23 6.51 6.99 4.93
CA PHE A 23 6.69 8.33 5.45
C PHE A 23 7.49 9.20 4.48
N ASP A 24 8.64 8.73 4.01
CA ASP A 24 9.53 9.48 3.11
C ASP A 24 8.87 9.74 1.74
N VAL A 25 8.09 8.78 1.21
CA VAL A 25 7.37 8.96 -0.06
C VAL A 25 6.27 10.03 0.05
N ILE A 26 5.48 10.02 1.13
CA ILE A 26 4.41 11.00 1.33
C ILE A 26 5.02 12.36 1.69
N MET A 27 5.86 12.39 2.72
CA MET A 27 6.46 13.62 3.24
C MET A 27 7.39 14.27 2.21
N GLY A 28 8.07 13.50 1.37
CA GLY A 28 8.92 14.02 0.29
C GLY A 28 8.17 14.90 -0.72
N GLN A 29 6.86 14.71 -0.88
CA GLN A 29 6.02 15.57 -1.73
C GLN A 29 5.48 16.79 -1.00
N ILE A 30 5.42 16.75 0.33
CA ILE A 30 4.80 17.77 1.19
C ILE A 30 5.87 18.73 1.72
N GLU A 31 6.88 18.18 2.40
CA GLU A 31 8.02 18.88 2.96
C GLU A 31 9.26 17.98 2.92
N PRO A 32 10.10 18.07 1.87
CA PRO A 32 11.24 17.18 1.66
C PRO A 32 12.31 17.31 2.75
N GLU A 33 12.35 18.44 3.47
CA GLU A 33 13.23 18.63 4.63
C GLU A 33 12.92 17.69 5.80
N LEU A 34 11.67 17.24 5.92
CA LEU A 34 11.24 16.35 7.00
C LEU A 34 11.42 14.86 6.66
N THR A 35 11.98 14.53 5.50
CA THR A 35 12.33 13.14 5.13
C THR A 35 13.62 12.68 5.79
N THR A 36 13.87 11.36 5.81
CA THR A 36 15.11 10.75 6.33
C THR A 36 16.37 11.39 5.75
N GLU A 37 16.38 11.73 4.47
CA GLU A 37 17.52 12.41 3.85
C GLU A 37 17.51 13.92 4.11
N GLY A 38 16.34 14.54 4.13
CA GLY A 38 16.18 15.97 4.40
C GLY A 38 16.74 16.37 5.77
N VAL A 39 16.42 15.59 6.81
CA VAL A 39 16.79 15.91 8.19
C VAL A 39 18.30 15.99 8.41
N LYS A 40 19.09 15.25 7.62
CA LYS A 40 20.56 15.23 7.71
C LYS A 40 21.21 16.57 7.38
N THR A 41 20.48 17.47 6.70
CA THR A 41 21.02 18.74 6.21
C THR A 41 20.51 19.96 6.99
N LEU A 42 19.60 19.77 7.94
CA LEU A 42 18.90 20.88 8.61
C LEU A 42 19.83 21.74 9.47
N ASP A 43 20.74 21.12 10.23
CA ASP A 43 21.69 21.86 11.07
C ASP A 43 22.57 22.81 10.25
N GLN A 44 23.03 22.35 9.08
CA GLN A 44 23.81 23.19 8.16
C GLN A 44 22.93 24.27 7.51
N LYS A 45 21.71 23.91 7.09
CA LYS A 45 20.78 24.81 6.42
C LYS A 45 20.31 25.96 7.32
N TYR A 46 20.21 25.72 8.62
CA TYR A 46 19.63 26.65 9.59
C TYR A 46 20.62 27.14 10.66
N GLN A 47 21.92 27.00 10.40
CA GLN A 47 22.99 27.38 11.35
C GLN A 47 22.89 28.83 11.88
N ASN A 48 22.34 29.74 11.07
CA ASN A 48 22.19 31.17 11.41
C ASN A 48 20.72 31.62 11.40
N GLU A 49 19.77 30.71 11.64
CA GLU A 49 18.34 31.03 11.64
C GLU A 49 17.99 32.01 12.77
N THR A 50 17.19 33.03 12.45
CA THR A 50 16.66 33.97 13.44
C THR A 50 15.48 33.37 14.20
N ALA A 51 15.10 33.96 15.32
CA ALA A 51 13.92 33.52 16.06
C ALA A 51 12.63 33.58 15.20
N GLU A 52 12.50 34.61 14.37
CA GLU A 52 11.39 34.77 13.43
C GLU A 52 11.39 33.66 12.36
N GLY A 53 12.56 33.37 11.78
CA GLY A 53 12.72 32.29 10.81
C GLY A 53 12.37 30.92 11.40
N LEU A 54 12.80 30.66 12.64
CA LEU A 54 12.45 29.44 13.37
C LEU A 54 10.95 29.30 13.57
N MET A 55 10.25 30.38 13.92
CA MET A 55 8.79 30.36 14.07
C MET A 55 8.08 30.08 12.75
N GLU A 56 8.54 30.69 11.66
CA GLU A 56 7.98 30.45 10.32
C GLU A 56 8.21 29.00 9.87
N ARG A 57 9.41 28.45 10.12
CA ARG A 57 9.73 27.06 9.85
C ARG A 57 8.82 26.11 10.62
N LYS A 58 8.62 26.35 11.92
CA LYS A 58 7.72 25.53 12.75
C LYS A 58 6.30 25.52 12.20
N LYS A 59 5.73 26.68 11.85
CA LYS A 59 4.40 26.77 11.24
C LYS A 59 4.30 25.99 9.93
N ARG A 60 5.34 26.05 9.09
CA ARG A 60 5.40 25.27 7.86
C ARG A 60 5.41 23.76 8.15
N TYR A 61 6.17 23.32 9.15
CA TYR A 61 6.24 21.92 9.54
C TYR A 61 4.93 21.43 10.17
N ASP A 62 4.27 22.24 10.99
CA ASP A 62 2.96 21.90 11.56
C ASP A 62 1.94 21.64 10.42
N LEU A 63 1.89 22.53 9.43
CA LEU A 63 1.05 22.35 8.25
C LEU A 63 1.45 21.13 7.40
N ALA A 64 2.74 20.80 7.35
CA ALA A 64 3.22 19.62 6.63
C ALA A 64 2.72 18.32 7.29
N PHE A 65 2.72 18.25 8.62
CA PHE A 65 2.17 17.11 9.35
C PHE A 65 0.65 16.97 9.17
N GLU A 66 -0.10 18.07 9.21
CA GLU A 66 -1.54 18.02 8.91
C GLU A 66 -1.84 17.47 7.51
N ARG A 67 -1.05 17.88 6.51
CA ARG A 67 -1.16 17.37 5.14
C ARG A 67 -0.72 15.91 5.03
N TYR A 68 0.28 15.51 5.79
CA TYR A 68 0.74 14.13 5.85
C TYR A 68 -0.37 13.22 6.37
N ASP A 69 -1.04 13.59 7.46
CA ASP A 69 -2.13 12.80 8.03
C ASP A 69 -3.25 12.58 7.02
N GLN A 70 -3.67 13.64 6.32
CA GLN A 70 -4.67 13.57 5.26
C GLN A 70 -4.24 12.64 4.10
N ALA A 71 -3.00 12.76 3.65
CA ALA A 71 -2.47 11.93 2.57
C ALA A 71 -2.32 10.46 3.00
N TYR A 72 -1.91 10.23 4.24
CA TYR A 72 -1.77 8.91 4.86
C TYR A 72 -3.12 8.20 4.97
N GLU A 73 -4.17 8.89 5.43
CA GLU A 73 -5.54 8.35 5.46
C GLU A 73 -6.01 7.89 4.07
N GLY A 74 -5.77 8.71 3.04
CA GLY A 74 -6.08 8.37 1.66
C GLY A 74 -5.32 7.13 1.14
N TYR A 75 -4.04 7.02 1.52
CA TYR A 75 -3.22 5.85 1.21
C TYR A 75 -3.77 4.58 1.89
N VAL A 76 -4.04 4.63 3.19
CA VAL A 76 -4.59 3.50 3.96
C VAL A 76 -5.94 3.05 3.41
N GLY A 77 -6.82 3.99 3.05
CA GLY A 77 -8.11 3.67 2.43
C GLY A 77 -7.95 2.94 1.09
N THR A 78 -6.97 3.36 0.28
CA THR A 78 -6.67 2.70 -1.00
C THR A 78 -6.12 1.28 -0.79
N LEU A 79 -5.21 1.11 0.17
CA LEU A 79 -4.64 -0.19 0.53
C LEU A 79 -5.72 -1.14 1.05
N GLN A 80 -6.63 -0.66 1.91
CA GLN A 80 -7.76 -1.45 2.40
C GLN A 80 -8.66 -1.91 1.25
N ALA A 81 -8.97 -1.04 0.29
CA ALA A 81 -9.76 -1.40 -0.88
C ALA A 81 -9.04 -2.44 -1.76
N GLN A 82 -7.72 -2.34 -1.92
CA GLN A 82 -6.91 -3.35 -2.63
C GLN A 82 -6.94 -4.70 -1.93
N MET A 83 -6.77 -4.72 -0.61
CA MET A 83 -6.85 -5.94 0.21
C MET A 83 -8.22 -6.63 0.06
N GLN A 84 -9.32 -5.87 0.08
CA GLN A 84 -10.65 -6.46 -0.12
C GLN A 84 -10.82 -7.07 -1.52
N ARG A 85 -10.28 -6.43 -2.56
CA ARG A 85 -10.28 -6.97 -3.93
C ARG A 85 -9.48 -8.27 -4.02
N TYR A 86 -8.28 -8.27 -3.45
CA TYR A 86 -7.42 -9.46 -3.42
C TYR A 86 -8.11 -10.61 -2.69
N ARG A 87 -8.64 -10.37 -1.48
CA ARG A 87 -9.40 -11.37 -0.72
C ARG A 87 -10.54 -11.99 -1.53
N LYS A 88 -11.35 -11.16 -2.19
CA LYS A 88 -12.45 -11.63 -3.04
C LYS A 88 -11.93 -12.48 -4.21
N HIS A 89 -10.85 -12.05 -4.84
CA HIS A 89 -10.24 -12.77 -5.95
C HIS A 89 -9.70 -14.14 -5.52
N SER A 90 -8.94 -14.20 -4.42
CA SER A 90 -8.40 -15.45 -3.87
C SER A 90 -9.49 -16.44 -3.48
N PHE A 91 -10.58 -15.95 -2.87
CA PHE A 91 -11.71 -16.81 -2.53
C PHE A 91 -12.39 -17.39 -3.78
N ASN A 92 -12.67 -16.54 -4.77
CA ASN A 92 -13.29 -16.98 -6.02
C ASN A 92 -12.39 -17.98 -6.78
N GLN A 93 -11.08 -17.77 -6.76
CA GLN A 93 -10.13 -18.70 -7.37
C GLN A 93 -10.17 -20.06 -6.69
N ALA A 94 -10.11 -20.10 -5.36
CA ALA A 94 -10.21 -21.34 -4.59
C ALA A 94 -11.55 -22.07 -4.86
N GLU A 95 -12.66 -21.34 -4.93
CA GLU A 95 -13.97 -21.91 -5.25
C GLU A 95 -14.03 -22.48 -6.68
N MET A 96 -13.42 -21.80 -7.66
CA MET A 96 -13.33 -22.31 -9.03
C MET A 96 -12.49 -23.57 -9.12
N GLU A 97 -11.35 -23.62 -8.43
CA GLU A 97 -10.48 -24.80 -8.36
C GLU A 97 -11.20 -25.98 -7.69
N ASP A 98 -11.94 -25.72 -6.61
CA ASP A 98 -12.72 -26.74 -5.90
C ASP A 98 -13.83 -27.32 -6.80
N ARG A 99 -14.62 -26.47 -7.47
CA ARG A 99 -15.65 -26.90 -8.42
C ARG A 99 -15.09 -27.71 -9.59
N GLN A 100 -13.91 -27.32 -10.11
CA GLN A 100 -13.24 -28.10 -11.15
C GLN A 100 -12.78 -29.47 -10.62
N SER A 101 -12.27 -29.52 -9.39
CA SER A 101 -11.84 -30.77 -8.76
C SER A 101 -13.02 -31.72 -8.52
N GLU A 102 -14.17 -31.20 -8.08
CA GLU A 102 -15.40 -31.96 -7.85
C GLU A 102 -15.96 -32.50 -9.17
N GLY A 103 -16.04 -31.68 -10.21
CA GLY A 103 -16.46 -32.12 -11.55
C GLY A 103 -15.58 -33.25 -12.08
N ASN A 104 -14.25 -33.10 -11.98
CA ASN A 104 -13.30 -34.13 -12.37
C ASN A 104 -13.46 -35.42 -11.56
N PHE A 105 -13.79 -35.32 -10.27
CA PHE A 105 -14.01 -36.47 -9.40
C PHE A 105 -15.31 -37.21 -9.76
N LEU A 106 -16.40 -36.49 -9.98
CA LEU A 106 -17.69 -37.06 -10.38
C LEU A 106 -17.60 -37.76 -11.74
N ASP A 107 -16.89 -37.17 -12.71
CA ASP A 107 -16.63 -37.79 -14.02
C ASP A 107 -15.85 -39.11 -13.90
N ARG A 108 -14.88 -39.17 -12.99
CA ARG A 108 -14.12 -40.40 -12.70
C ARG A 108 -15.02 -41.46 -12.09
N ILE A 109 -15.89 -41.12 -11.13
CA ILE A 109 -16.85 -42.06 -10.55
C ILE A 109 -17.80 -42.58 -11.62
N HIS A 110 -18.38 -41.70 -12.43
CA HIS A 110 -19.30 -42.07 -13.51
C HIS A 110 -18.61 -43.04 -14.50
N THR A 111 -17.41 -42.72 -14.94
CA THR A 111 -16.64 -43.59 -15.84
C THR A 111 -16.32 -44.95 -15.20
N ALA A 112 -15.96 -44.99 -13.92
CA ALA A 112 -15.67 -46.24 -13.23
C ALA A 112 -16.91 -47.14 -13.05
N MET A 113 -18.08 -46.55 -12.76
CA MET A 113 -19.33 -47.31 -12.58
C MET A 113 -19.89 -47.86 -13.90
N PHE A 114 -19.83 -47.08 -14.98
CA PHE A 114 -20.46 -47.46 -16.25
C PHE A 114 -19.55 -48.18 -17.26
N LYS A 115 -18.25 -48.28 -16.98
CA LYS A 115 -17.30 -49.06 -17.80
C LYS A 115 -17.02 -50.47 -17.26
N ALA A 116 -17.57 -50.79 -16.09
CA ALA A 116 -17.46 -52.10 -15.43
C ALA A 116 -18.74 -52.98 -15.61
N ALA A 117 -19.70 -52.52 -16.41
CA ALA A 117 -20.91 -53.25 -16.83
C ALA A 117 -20.78 -53.65 -18.30
#